data_AF-A0A9E1XF07-F1
#
_entry.id   AF-A0A9E1XF07-F1
#
_cell.length_a   1.000
_cell.length_b   1.000
_cell.length_c   1.000
_cell.angle_alpha   90.00
_cell.angle_beta   90.00
_cell.angle_gamma   90.00
#
_symmetry.space_group_name_H-M   'P 1'
#
loop_
_entity.id
_entity.type
_entity.pdbx_description
1 polymer ?
#
loop_
_entity_poly.entity_id
_entity_poly.type
_entity_poly.pdbx_seq_one_letter_code
_entity_poly.pdbx_strand_id
1 'polypeptide(L)'
;MKQYCREYSLNLNEPMGGTAGHAKQFFFITWPKTKWGQKAFQDSDGDWTSQYSDWKDSQAEIHGGILTRLIQHPNQTTSEGLKIFAYPEGVLYENIPIEAVFEVLENHLKGSYKTYSPKALSSNKQLFVCTHGRHDQCCAKFGQKLFDTLRESISDTDPSIEIWESSHLGGHRFAPTVLDMPSGKMYGRVETSLINALLYENLPIEFHRGNVFLPAWLQVVELEIRKYLKDRQLNGEIQITQEVFPTKNSFEAHFRLKEKPKVNWKLKLHQQEFGGPNSCKELSADKPRFLWVKDNIEEIRIDN
;
A
#
# COMPACT_ATOMS: atom_id res chain seq x y z
N MET A 1 -14.38 -9.47 26.26
CA MET A 1 -14.08 -8.43 25.24
C MET A 1 -13.54 -9.12 24.00
N LYS A 2 -14.00 -8.77 22.78
CA LYS A 2 -13.34 -9.26 21.56
C LYS A 2 -11.93 -8.69 21.51
N GLN A 3 -10.94 -9.55 21.30
CA GLN A 3 -9.54 -9.19 21.17
C GLN A 3 -9.19 -9.06 19.68
N TYR A 4 -8.48 -7.99 19.31
CA TYR A 4 -8.14 -7.70 17.92
C TYR A 4 -6.62 -7.75 17.71
N CYS A 5 -6.16 -8.35 16.60
CA CYS A 5 -4.72 -8.39 16.30
C CYS A 5 -4.11 -6.99 16.16
N ARG A 6 -4.90 -5.98 15.78
CA ARG A 6 -4.51 -4.56 15.81
C ARG A 6 -4.07 -4.11 17.20
N GLU A 7 -4.86 -4.41 18.23
CA GLU A 7 -4.62 -3.97 19.60
C GLU A 7 -3.37 -4.66 20.17
N TYR A 8 -3.21 -5.95 19.89
CA TYR A 8 -1.99 -6.68 20.25
C TYR A 8 -0.74 -6.11 19.59
N SER A 9 -0.76 -5.90 18.27
CA SER A 9 0.35 -5.30 17.52
C SER A 9 0.72 -3.91 18.04
N LEU A 10 -0.29 -3.10 18.39
CA LEU A 10 -0.09 -1.78 18.98
C LEU A 10 0.58 -1.88 20.36
N ASN A 11 0.11 -2.76 21.24
CA ASN A 11 0.66 -2.94 22.58
C ASN A 11 2.11 -3.46 22.57
N LEU A 12 2.48 -4.23 21.53
CA LEU A 12 3.84 -4.72 21.32
C LEU A 12 4.76 -3.68 20.65
N ASN A 13 4.26 -2.48 20.33
CA ASN A 13 4.99 -1.46 19.57
C ASN A 13 5.56 -2.00 18.24
N GLU A 14 4.80 -2.83 17.52
CA GLU A 14 5.25 -3.39 16.25
C GLU A 14 5.63 -2.27 15.25
N PRO A 15 6.87 -2.28 14.70
CA PRO A 15 7.28 -1.33 13.67
C PRO A 15 6.43 -1.47 12.41
N MET A 16 5.95 -0.33 11.90
CA MET A 16 5.13 -0.28 10.67
C MET A 16 5.94 0.06 9.42
N GLY A 17 7.03 0.81 9.55
CA GLY A 17 7.87 1.19 8.42
C GLY A 17 8.42 -0.02 7.68
N GLY A 18 8.44 0.03 6.35
CA GLY A 18 8.91 -1.07 5.51
C GLY A 18 7.93 -2.20 5.31
N THR A 19 6.69 -2.07 5.79
CA THR A 19 5.69 -3.15 5.72
C THR A 19 4.70 -2.97 4.57
N ALA A 20 4.81 -1.93 3.75
CA ALA A 20 3.93 -1.76 2.59
C ALA A 20 4.29 -2.80 1.51
N GLY A 21 3.27 -3.45 0.94
CA GLY A 21 3.49 -4.46 -0.10
C GLY A 21 4.11 -3.82 -1.34
N HIS A 22 5.24 -4.36 -1.80
CA HIS A 22 5.97 -3.83 -2.95
C HIS A 22 5.63 -4.59 -4.23
N ALA A 23 5.39 -3.83 -5.30
CA ALA A 23 5.27 -4.33 -6.67
C ALA A 23 5.67 -3.20 -7.64
N LYS A 24 5.96 -3.54 -8.89
CA LYS A 24 6.14 -2.55 -9.96
C LYS A 24 4.84 -2.25 -10.71
N GLN A 25 3.87 -3.15 -10.62
CA GLN A 25 2.62 -3.09 -11.36
C GLN A 25 1.45 -3.32 -10.41
N PHE A 26 0.45 -2.44 -10.46
CA PHE A 26 -0.73 -2.53 -9.61
C PHE A 26 -2.01 -2.48 -10.43
N PHE A 27 -2.94 -3.37 -10.11
CA PHE A 27 -4.25 -3.41 -10.74
C PHE A 27 -5.37 -3.41 -9.70
N PHE A 28 -6.33 -2.50 -9.83
CA PHE A 28 -7.53 -2.51 -8.98
C PHE A 28 -8.75 -2.77 -9.84
N ILE A 29 -9.45 -3.87 -9.55
CA ILE A 29 -10.53 -4.39 -10.39
C ILE A 29 -11.84 -4.28 -9.61
N THR A 30 -12.85 -3.64 -10.18
CA THR A 30 -14.15 -3.54 -9.51
C THR A 30 -14.79 -4.91 -9.40
N TRP A 31 -15.24 -5.29 -8.19
CA TRP A 31 -16.00 -6.51 -7.98
C TRP A 31 -16.87 -6.37 -6.73
N PRO A 32 -18.13 -6.83 -6.75
CA PRO A 32 -19.02 -6.69 -5.60
C PRO A 32 -18.41 -7.32 -4.33
N LYS A 33 -18.33 -6.53 -3.25
CA LYS A 33 -17.78 -6.91 -1.95
C LYS A 33 -18.48 -8.12 -1.35
N THR A 34 -19.79 -8.28 -1.62
CA THR A 34 -20.56 -9.47 -1.20
C THR A 34 -20.04 -10.76 -1.81
N LYS A 35 -19.34 -10.68 -2.95
CA LYS A 35 -18.72 -11.81 -3.66
C LYS A 35 -17.24 -12.02 -3.31
N TRP A 36 -16.61 -11.19 -2.46
CA TRP A 36 -15.20 -11.38 -2.07
C TRP A 36 -15.06 -12.61 -1.16
N GLY A 37 -14.36 -13.65 -1.57
CA GLY A 37 -14.03 -14.77 -0.68
C GLY A 37 -12.97 -14.42 0.36
N GLN A 38 -12.61 -15.34 1.27
CA GLN A 38 -11.59 -15.09 2.30
C GLN A 38 -10.23 -14.71 1.69
N LYS A 39 -9.93 -15.27 0.52
CA LYS A 39 -8.81 -14.94 -0.35
C LYS A 39 -9.38 -14.38 -1.66
N ALA A 40 -9.54 -13.06 -1.73
CA ALA A 40 -10.33 -12.37 -2.76
C ALA A 40 -10.17 -12.82 -4.23
N PHE A 41 -9.07 -13.43 -4.67
CA PHE A 41 -8.95 -14.01 -6.02
C PHE A 41 -9.00 -15.54 -6.06
N GLN A 42 -8.89 -16.27 -4.96
CA GLN A 42 -8.87 -17.74 -4.96
C GLN A 42 -10.23 -18.36 -4.66
N ASP A 43 -11.12 -17.64 -3.96
CA ASP A 43 -12.39 -18.18 -3.47
C ASP A 43 -13.55 -17.18 -3.58
N SER A 44 -13.43 -16.16 -4.45
CA SER A 44 -14.56 -15.28 -4.77
C SER A 44 -15.51 -15.96 -5.77
N ASP A 45 -16.80 -15.64 -5.67
CA ASP A 45 -17.81 -16.20 -6.57
C ASP A 45 -17.64 -15.67 -8.00
N GLY A 46 -16.94 -16.42 -8.87
CA GLY A 46 -16.71 -16.11 -10.28
C GLY A 46 -15.59 -16.95 -10.87
N ASP A 47 -15.87 -17.74 -11.90
CA ASP A 47 -14.98 -18.77 -12.49
C ASP A 47 -13.58 -18.26 -12.87
N TRP A 48 -13.47 -16.98 -13.24
CA TRP A 48 -12.23 -16.34 -13.69
C TRP A 48 -11.17 -16.14 -12.61
N THR A 49 -11.54 -16.11 -11.32
CA THR A 49 -10.57 -15.83 -10.26
C THR A 49 -9.66 -17.04 -10.00
N SER A 50 -10.12 -18.26 -10.28
CA SER A 50 -9.35 -19.49 -10.11
C SER A 50 -8.01 -19.50 -10.89
N GLN A 51 -8.03 -18.96 -12.12
CA GLN A 51 -6.85 -18.86 -13.00
C GLN A 51 -5.93 -17.69 -12.65
N TYR A 52 -6.39 -16.75 -11.81
CA TYR A 52 -5.68 -15.52 -11.54
C TYR A 52 -4.37 -15.73 -10.78
N SER A 53 -4.29 -16.72 -9.88
CA SER A 53 -3.07 -16.96 -9.10
C SER A 53 -1.90 -17.38 -9.99
N ASP A 54 -2.15 -18.35 -10.88
CA ASP A 54 -1.15 -18.85 -11.83
C ASP A 54 -0.73 -17.76 -12.82
N TRP A 55 -1.70 -17.00 -13.35
CA TRP A 55 -1.43 -15.85 -14.21
C TRP A 55 -0.54 -14.83 -13.49
N LYS A 56 -0.92 -14.39 -12.28
CA LYS A 56 -0.17 -13.38 -11.52
C LYS A 56 1.26 -13.84 -11.26
N ASP A 57 1.46 -15.09 -10.85
CA ASP A 57 2.78 -15.63 -10.55
C ASP A 57 3.66 -15.66 -11.81
N SER A 58 3.10 -16.05 -12.96
CA SER A 58 3.82 -16.04 -14.26
C SER A 58 4.25 -14.64 -14.70
N GLN A 59 3.42 -13.62 -14.45
CA GLN A 59 3.69 -12.25 -14.89
C GLN A 59 4.54 -11.48 -13.88
N ALA A 60 4.45 -11.80 -12.58
CA ALA A 60 5.17 -11.09 -11.53
C ALA A 60 6.70 -11.23 -11.67
N GLU A 61 7.21 -12.38 -12.10
CA GLU A 61 8.64 -12.58 -12.32
C GLU A 61 9.18 -11.66 -13.44
N ILE A 62 8.43 -11.56 -14.53
CA ILE A 62 8.80 -10.78 -15.73
C ILE A 62 8.74 -9.28 -15.44
N HIS A 63 7.72 -8.84 -14.71
CA HIS A 63 7.42 -7.41 -14.52
C HIS A 63 7.90 -6.85 -13.18
N GLY A 64 8.65 -7.63 -12.37
CA GLY A 64 9.21 -7.18 -11.09
C GLY A 64 8.16 -6.99 -10.00
N GLY A 65 7.14 -7.85 -9.99
CA GLY A 65 6.07 -7.91 -9.00
C GLY A 65 4.77 -7.28 -9.49
N ILE A 66 3.65 -7.99 -9.26
CA ILE A 66 2.29 -7.53 -9.54
C ILE A 66 1.46 -7.63 -8.26
N LEU A 67 0.72 -6.57 -7.95
CA LEU A 67 -0.25 -6.53 -6.87
C LEU A 67 -1.62 -6.16 -7.42
N THR A 68 -2.59 -7.07 -7.31
CA THR A 68 -3.98 -6.76 -7.67
C THR A 68 -4.89 -6.77 -6.45
N ARG A 69 -5.90 -5.91 -6.45
CA ARG A 69 -6.98 -5.90 -5.46
C ARG A 69 -8.33 -5.82 -6.14
N LEU A 70 -9.30 -6.56 -5.59
CA LEU A 70 -10.70 -6.28 -5.83
C LEU A 70 -11.09 -5.02 -5.05
N ILE A 71 -11.89 -4.16 -5.68
CA ILE A 71 -12.38 -2.91 -5.10
C ILE A 71 -13.88 -2.74 -5.34
N GLN A 72 -14.52 -1.94 -4.51
CA GLN A 72 -15.91 -1.54 -4.70
C GLN A 72 -16.06 -0.05 -4.42
N HIS A 73 -16.79 0.64 -5.32
CA HIS A 73 -17.35 1.95 -5.02
C HIS A 73 -18.78 1.74 -4.49
N PRO A 74 -19.26 2.52 -3.51
CA PRO A 74 -20.64 2.40 -3.01
C PRO A 74 -21.70 2.48 -4.13
N ASN A 75 -21.43 3.27 -5.16
CA ASN A 75 -22.33 3.47 -6.31
C ASN A 75 -22.13 2.45 -7.45
N GLN A 76 -21.23 1.46 -7.31
CA GLN A 76 -20.95 0.44 -8.32
C GLN A 76 -20.97 -0.96 -7.70
N THR A 77 -22.15 -1.56 -7.68
CA THR A 77 -22.44 -2.86 -7.02
C THR A 77 -22.67 -4.01 -8.00
N THR A 78 -22.55 -3.78 -9.30
CA THR A 78 -22.74 -4.79 -10.34
C THR A 78 -21.44 -5.56 -10.63
N SER A 79 -21.57 -6.77 -11.18
CA SER A 79 -20.44 -7.53 -11.74
C SER A 79 -20.37 -7.43 -13.26
N GLU A 80 -21.14 -6.53 -13.87
CA GLU A 80 -21.15 -6.25 -15.31
C GLU A 80 -20.39 -4.96 -15.60
N GLY A 81 -19.60 -4.95 -16.68
CA GLY A 81 -18.85 -3.77 -17.11
C GLY A 81 -17.82 -3.33 -16.07
N LEU A 82 -16.80 -4.16 -15.86
CA LEU A 82 -15.77 -3.92 -14.85
C LEU A 82 -14.94 -2.68 -15.19
N LYS A 83 -14.46 -2.02 -14.15
CA LYS A 83 -13.39 -1.03 -14.23
C LYS A 83 -12.08 -1.64 -13.74
N ILE A 84 -10.99 -1.33 -14.44
CA ILE A 84 -9.63 -1.73 -14.07
C ILE A 84 -8.78 -0.48 -14.00
N PHE A 85 -8.28 -0.17 -12.81
CA PHE A 85 -7.29 0.89 -12.60
C PHE A 85 -5.89 0.27 -12.67
N ALA A 86 -5.00 0.86 -13.46
CA ALA A 86 -3.62 0.40 -13.62
C ALA A 86 -2.61 1.49 -13.24
N TYR A 87 -1.58 1.08 -12.50
CA TYR A 87 -0.50 1.93 -11.99
C TYR A 87 0.85 1.26 -12.20
N PRO A 88 1.92 2.05 -12.43
CA PRO A 88 2.07 3.48 -12.16
C PRO A 88 1.50 4.45 -13.21
N GLU A 89 1.03 3.95 -14.35
CA GLU A 89 0.57 4.74 -15.50
C GLU A 89 -0.62 5.65 -15.18
N GLY A 90 -1.40 5.33 -14.14
CA GLY A 90 -2.51 6.16 -13.68
C GLY A 90 -3.65 6.17 -14.70
N VAL A 91 -4.04 4.98 -15.16
CA VAL A 91 -5.03 4.82 -16.21
C VAL A 91 -6.22 3.94 -15.79
N LEU A 92 -7.33 4.13 -16.50
CA LEU A 92 -8.60 3.45 -16.30
C LEU A 92 -9.06 2.74 -17.57
N TYR A 93 -9.45 1.48 -17.41
CA TYR A 93 -10.26 0.73 -18.36
C TYR A 93 -11.70 0.69 -17.85
N GLU A 94 -12.69 0.86 -18.73
CA GLU A 94 -14.12 0.87 -18.37
C GLU A 94 -14.89 -0.13 -19.23
N ASN A 95 -16.02 -0.61 -18.69
CA ASN A 95 -16.93 -1.54 -19.39
C ASN A 95 -16.26 -2.84 -19.83
N ILE A 96 -15.29 -3.33 -19.04
CA ILE A 96 -14.57 -4.56 -19.36
C ILE A 96 -15.44 -5.77 -18.99
N PRO A 97 -15.79 -6.64 -19.94
CA PRO A 97 -16.49 -7.87 -19.63
C PRO A 97 -15.56 -8.84 -18.88
N ILE A 98 -16.13 -9.74 -18.07
CA ILE A 98 -15.37 -10.61 -17.17
C ILE A 98 -14.35 -11.46 -17.94
N GLU A 99 -14.77 -12.00 -19.08
CA GLU A 99 -13.97 -12.83 -19.97
C GLU A 99 -12.77 -12.10 -20.60
N ALA A 100 -12.77 -10.75 -20.61
CA ALA A 100 -11.70 -9.95 -21.19
C ALA A 100 -10.69 -9.44 -20.14
N VAL A 101 -10.88 -9.72 -18.85
CA VAL A 101 -10.00 -9.18 -17.80
C VAL A 101 -8.53 -9.54 -18.05
N PHE A 102 -8.23 -10.82 -18.30
CA PHE A 102 -6.84 -11.25 -18.55
C PHE A 102 -6.26 -10.66 -19.84
N GLU A 103 -7.06 -10.57 -20.91
CA GLU A 103 -6.64 -9.90 -22.14
C GLU A 103 -6.19 -8.46 -21.85
N VAL A 104 -7.01 -7.70 -21.10
CA VAL A 104 -6.70 -6.31 -20.73
C VAL A 104 -5.41 -6.22 -19.91
N LEU A 105 -5.27 -7.06 -18.87
CA LEU A 105 -4.11 -7.04 -17.98
C LEU A 105 -2.82 -7.38 -18.75
N GLU A 106 -2.83 -8.42 -19.59
CA GLU A 106 -1.67 -8.80 -20.39
C GLU A 106 -1.30 -7.76 -21.44
N ASN A 107 -2.30 -7.21 -22.11
CA ASN A 107 -2.10 -6.18 -23.13
C ASN A 107 -1.52 -4.91 -22.51
N HIS A 108 -1.98 -4.52 -21.32
CA HIS A 108 -1.40 -3.42 -20.55
C HIS A 108 0.08 -3.66 -20.24
N LEU A 109 0.42 -4.83 -19.69
CA LEU A 109 1.80 -5.21 -19.37
C LEU A 109 2.73 -5.25 -20.60
N LYS A 110 2.17 -5.56 -21.78
CA LYS A 110 2.88 -5.57 -23.07
C LYS A 110 2.91 -4.19 -23.76
N GLY A 111 2.20 -3.18 -23.23
CA GLY A 111 2.04 -1.87 -23.87
C GLY A 111 1.25 -1.91 -25.18
N SER A 112 0.33 -2.87 -25.35
CA SER A 112 -0.51 -3.04 -26.54
C SER A 112 -1.96 -2.71 -26.21
N TYR A 113 -2.63 -1.85 -26.99
CA TYR A 113 -3.99 -1.36 -26.68
C TYR A 113 -4.93 -1.52 -27.87
N LYS A 114 -5.18 -2.76 -28.27
CA LYS A 114 -5.95 -3.08 -29.49
C LYS A 114 -7.47 -3.02 -29.25
N THR A 115 -7.97 -3.97 -28.46
CA THR A 115 -9.41 -4.18 -28.24
C THR A 115 -9.96 -3.23 -27.17
N TYR A 116 -9.18 -3.03 -26.11
CA TYR A 116 -9.53 -2.17 -24.98
C TYR A 116 -8.39 -1.18 -24.74
N SER A 117 -8.73 0.10 -24.75
CA SER A 117 -7.76 1.19 -24.59
C SER A 117 -7.97 1.92 -23.27
N PRO A 118 -6.90 2.17 -22.50
CA PRO A 118 -6.98 2.92 -21.27
C PRO A 118 -7.28 4.40 -21.53
N LYS A 119 -7.89 5.06 -20.54
CA LYS A 119 -7.99 6.52 -20.46
C LYS A 119 -7.18 7.02 -19.26
N ALA A 120 -6.67 8.24 -19.32
CA ALA A 120 -6.08 8.89 -18.16
C ALA A 120 -7.13 9.05 -17.04
N LEU A 121 -6.71 8.87 -15.79
CA LEU A 121 -7.58 9.12 -14.64
C LEU A 121 -7.95 10.60 -14.55
N SER A 122 -9.21 10.87 -14.21
CA SER A 122 -9.72 12.23 -13.96
C SER A 122 -9.52 12.67 -12.50
N SER A 123 -9.40 11.72 -11.57
CA SER A 123 -9.16 11.98 -10.15
C SER A 123 -7.67 12.10 -9.87
N ASN A 124 -7.32 13.04 -8.99
CA ASN A 124 -5.94 13.28 -8.57
C ASN A 124 -5.52 12.38 -7.40
N LYS A 125 -6.50 11.77 -6.71
CA LYS A 125 -6.28 10.94 -5.52
C LYS A 125 -7.32 9.84 -5.41
N GLN A 126 -6.85 8.60 -5.32
CA GLN A 126 -7.68 7.45 -5.00
C GLN A 126 -7.21 6.84 -3.68
N LEU A 127 -8.09 6.85 -2.67
CA LEU A 127 -7.85 6.18 -1.39
C LEU A 127 -8.55 4.82 -1.38
N PHE A 128 -7.75 3.76 -1.36
CA PHE A 128 -8.22 2.40 -1.19
C PHE A 128 -8.18 2.02 0.29
N VAL A 129 -9.33 1.82 0.91
CA VAL A 129 -9.47 1.46 2.33
C VAL A 129 -9.77 -0.03 2.45
N CYS A 130 -8.95 -0.76 3.20
CA CYS A 130 -9.17 -2.20 3.37
C CYS A 130 -10.39 -2.48 4.27
N THR A 131 -11.50 -2.96 3.71
CA THR A 131 -12.73 -3.33 4.44
C THR A 131 -13.02 -4.85 4.40
N HIS A 132 -12.01 -5.65 4.04
CA HIS A 132 -12.16 -7.08 3.75
C HIS A 132 -12.43 -7.97 4.99
N GLY A 133 -13.66 -7.94 5.50
CA GLY A 133 -14.01 -8.60 6.77
C GLY A 133 -13.98 -10.13 6.78
N ARG A 134 -14.19 -10.78 5.62
CA ARG A 134 -14.02 -12.24 5.48
C ARG A 134 -12.57 -12.67 5.68
N HIS A 135 -11.62 -11.80 5.36
CA HIS A 135 -10.20 -12.04 5.60
C HIS A 135 -9.82 -11.88 7.08
N ASP A 136 -10.12 -10.74 7.69
CA ASP A 136 -9.81 -10.48 9.10
C ASP A 136 -10.80 -9.50 9.77
N GLN A 137 -11.08 -9.72 11.06
CA GLN A 137 -12.02 -8.90 11.83
C GLN A 137 -11.55 -7.45 12.01
N CYS A 138 -10.24 -7.18 12.00
CA CYS A 138 -9.73 -5.82 12.08
C CYS A 138 -10.08 -5.00 10.83
N CYS A 139 -10.05 -5.63 9.65
CA CYS A 139 -10.47 -5.00 8.40
C CYS A 139 -11.97 -4.67 8.44
N ALA A 140 -12.80 -5.58 8.94
CA ALA A 140 -14.24 -5.35 9.10
C ALA A 140 -14.54 -4.21 10.09
N LYS A 141 -13.88 -4.19 11.25
CA LYS A 141 -14.22 -3.25 12.33
C LYS A 141 -13.62 -1.87 12.10
N PHE A 142 -12.30 -1.81 12.00
CA PHE A 142 -11.59 -0.54 11.96
C PHE A 142 -11.59 0.03 10.53
N GLY A 143 -11.38 -0.83 9.53
CA GLY A 143 -11.39 -0.46 8.12
C GLY A 143 -12.73 0.12 7.68
N GLN A 144 -13.84 -0.57 7.99
CA GLN A 144 -15.18 -0.08 7.65
C GLN A 144 -15.48 1.27 8.31
N LYS A 145 -15.19 1.41 9.61
CA LYS A 145 -15.40 2.67 10.33
C LYS A 145 -14.68 3.84 9.66
N LEU A 146 -13.43 3.65 9.26
CA LEU A 146 -12.67 4.70 8.57
C LEU A 146 -13.27 5.01 7.20
N PHE A 147 -13.65 3.99 6.42
CA PHE A 147 -14.27 4.16 5.11
C PHE A 147 -15.56 4.97 5.19
N ASP A 148 -16.46 4.61 6.11
CA ASP A 148 -17.74 5.30 6.31
C ASP A 148 -17.50 6.78 6.66
N THR A 149 -16.57 7.05 7.58
CA THR A 149 -16.26 8.43 7.98
C THR A 149 -15.61 9.24 6.85
N LEU A 150 -14.73 8.63 6.04
CA LEU A 150 -14.14 9.28 4.86
C LEU A 150 -15.22 9.65 3.83
N ARG A 151 -16.16 8.73 3.60
CA ARG A 151 -17.28 8.94 2.68
C ARG A 151 -18.20 10.07 3.15
N GLU A 152 -18.47 10.15 4.45
CA GLU A 152 -19.26 11.25 5.04
C GLU A 152 -18.53 12.60 5.00
N SER A 153 -17.19 12.58 5.06
CA SER A 153 -16.37 13.81 5.08
C SER A 153 -16.17 14.43 3.70
N ILE A 154 -16.24 13.62 2.64
CA ILE A 154 -16.09 14.09 1.26
C ILE A 154 -17.47 14.41 0.69
N SER A 155 -17.65 15.66 0.26
CA SER A 155 -18.81 16.03 -0.56
C SER A 155 -18.77 15.24 -1.86
N ASP A 156 -19.92 14.75 -2.33
CA ASP A 156 -20.06 14.15 -3.67
C ASP A 156 -19.69 15.13 -4.82
N THR A 157 -19.34 16.37 -4.49
CA THR A 157 -18.90 17.43 -5.40
C THR A 157 -17.40 17.65 -5.47
N ASP A 158 -16.55 16.93 -4.72
CA ASP A 158 -15.08 16.99 -4.91
C ASP A 158 -14.63 15.82 -5.80
N PRO A 159 -14.64 15.99 -7.15
CA PRO A 159 -14.26 14.92 -8.07
C PRO A 159 -12.75 14.61 -8.04
N SER A 160 -11.95 15.39 -7.30
CA SER A 160 -10.50 15.21 -7.26
C SER A 160 -10.05 14.08 -6.33
N ILE A 161 -10.94 13.58 -5.46
CA ILE A 161 -10.68 12.51 -4.50
C ILE A 161 -11.74 11.42 -4.61
N GLU A 162 -11.31 10.19 -4.88
CA GLU A 162 -12.17 9.01 -4.86
C GLU A 162 -11.82 8.09 -3.68
N ILE A 163 -12.85 7.59 -3.00
CA ILE A 163 -12.69 6.67 -1.87
C ILE A 163 -13.28 5.30 -2.26
N TRP A 164 -12.45 4.28 -2.19
CA TRP A 164 -12.76 2.92 -2.61
C TRP A 164 -12.64 1.96 -1.44
N GLU A 165 -13.61 1.06 -1.33
CA GLU A 165 -13.41 -0.15 -0.54
C GLU A 165 -12.44 -1.07 -1.27
N SER A 166 -11.56 -1.72 -0.53
CA SER A 166 -10.59 -2.66 -1.08
C SER A 166 -10.59 -3.99 -0.34
N SER A 167 -10.41 -5.05 -1.11
CA SER A 167 -9.97 -6.36 -0.63
C SER A 167 -8.63 -6.25 0.11
N HIS A 168 -8.19 -7.34 0.74
CA HIS A 168 -7.14 -7.27 1.75
C HIS A 168 -5.84 -6.62 1.24
N LEU A 169 -5.51 -5.43 1.75
CA LEU A 169 -4.30 -4.69 1.35
C LEU A 169 -3.00 -5.25 1.95
N GLY A 170 -3.08 -6.16 2.92
CA GLY A 170 -1.95 -6.56 3.77
C GLY A 170 -1.92 -5.76 5.07
N GLY A 171 -1.44 -6.37 6.15
CA GLY A 171 -1.22 -5.71 7.43
C GLY A 171 -2.49 -5.39 8.23
N HIS A 172 -3.45 -6.33 8.35
CA HIS A 172 -4.66 -6.16 9.17
C HIS A 172 -4.34 -5.86 10.66
N ARG A 173 -3.17 -6.28 11.16
CA ARG A 173 -2.64 -5.90 12.48
C ARG A 173 -2.27 -4.40 12.60
N PHE A 174 -2.19 -3.72 11.46
CA PHE A 174 -2.07 -2.27 11.36
C PHE A 174 -3.39 -1.65 10.86
N ALA A 175 -4.54 -2.32 10.99
CA ALA A 175 -5.80 -1.72 10.57
C ALA A 175 -6.12 -0.42 11.34
N PRO A 176 -6.87 0.51 10.73
CA PRO A 176 -7.22 0.56 9.31
C PRO A 176 -5.99 0.71 8.42
N THR A 177 -5.98 0.03 7.27
CA THR A 177 -4.95 0.22 6.24
C THR A 177 -5.53 0.95 5.06
N VAL A 178 -4.78 1.92 4.54
CA VAL A 178 -5.18 2.77 3.42
C VAL A 178 -4.03 2.85 2.44
N LEU A 179 -4.32 2.77 1.14
CA LEU A 179 -3.37 3.01 0.06
C LEU A 179 -3.82 4.22 -0.75
N ASP A 180 -2.91 5.18 -0.95
CA ASP A 180 -3.14 6.43 -1.68
C ASP A 180 -2.42 6.40 -3.02
N MET A 181 -3.19 6.26 -4.10
CA MET A 181 -2.70 6.26 -5.48
C MET A 181 -3.05 7.59 -6.17
N PRO A 182 -2.21 8.11 -7.08
CA PRO A 182 -0.98 7.52 -7.63
C PRO A 182 0.27 7.63 -6.73
N SER A 183 0.18 8.26 -5.55
CA SER A 183 1.38 8.56 -4.75
C SER A 183 2.13 7.32 -4.24
N GLY A 184 1.45 6.18 -4.14
CA GLY A 184 1.97 4.92 -3.62
C GLY A 184 2.09 4.88 -2.10
N LYS A 185 1.68 5.94 -1.37
CA LYS A 185 1.78 5.99 0.09
C LYS A 185 0.81 5.00 0.72
N MET A 186 1.34 4.15 1.59
CA MET A 186 0.54 3.20 2.35
C MET A 186 0.54 3.58 3.83
N TYR A 187 -0.64 3.57 4.43
CA TYR A 187 -0.86 3.96 5.82
C TYR A 187 -1.39 2.79 6.65
N GLY A 188 -1.16 2.88 7.96
CA GLY A 188 -1.65 1.94 8.96
C GLY A 188 -2.09 2.69 10.22
N ARG A 189 -3.01 2.08 10.96
CA ARG A 189 -3.56 2.57 12.23
C ARG A 189 -4.18 3.97 12.13
N VAL A 190 -4.65 4.34 10.94
CA VAL A 190 -5.26 5.66 10.70
C VAL A 190 -6.53 5.80 11.53
N GLU A 191 -6.56 6.80 12.39
CA GLU A 191 -7.72 7.11 13.23
C GLU A 191 -8.68 8.07 12.52
N THR A 192 -9.96 8.01 12.86
CA THR A 192 -10.98 8.88 12.25
C THR A 192 -10.76 10.36 12.56
N SER A 193 -10.06 10.68 13.65
CA SER A 193 -9.62 12.04 13.99
C SER A 193 -8.60 12.62 13.00
N LEU A 194 -7.95 11.78 12.18
CA LEU A 194 -6.88 12.16 11.26
C LEU A 194 -7.35 12.25 9.80
N ILE A 195 -8.66 12.24 9.55
CA ILE A 195 -9.21 12.22 8.19
C ILE A 195 -8.80 13.44 7.37
N ASN A 196 -8.85 14.64 7.94
CA ASN A 196 -8.41 15.85 7.24
C ASN A 196 -6.92 15.78 6.86
N ALA A 197 -6.07 15.21 7.73
CA ALA A 197 -4.66 14.99 7.42
C ALA A 197 -4.45 13.93 6.34
N LEU A 198 -5.29 12.87 6.31
CA LEU A 198 -5.26 11.88 5.24
C LEU A 198 -5.70 12.46 3.90
N LEU A 199 -6.72 13.34 3.89
CA LEU A 199 -7.27 13.93 2.68
C LEU A 199 -6.38 15.08 2.14
N TYR A 200 -5.92 15.97 3.01
CA TYR A 200 -5.43 17.29 2.61
C TYR A 200 -4.05 17.66 3.17
N GLU A 201 -3.68 17.24 4.39
CA GLU A 201 -2.50 17.79 5.10
C GLU A 201 -1.30 16.82 5.24
N ASN A 202 -1.35 15.67 4.57
CA ASN A 202 -0.47 14.50 4.75
C ASN A 202 -0.43 13.97 6.20
N LEU A 203 -0.67 12.68 6.36
CA LEU A 203 -0.59 12.05 7.69
C LEU A 203 0.82 12.16 8.30
N PRO A 204 0.91 12.28 9.65
CA PRO A 204 2.17 12.17 10.36
C PRO A 204 2.92 10.87 10.06
N ILE A 205 4.26 10.93 10.04
CA ILE A 205 5.16 9.85 9.56
C ILE A 205 4.92 8.52 10.31
N GLU A 206 4.56 8.59 11.57
CA GLU A 206 4.25 7.43 12.42
C GLU A 206 3.08 6.57 11.93
N PHE A 207 2.21 7.11 11.05
CA PHE A 207 1.12 6.36 10.41
C PHE A 207 1.49 5.79 9.04
N HIS A 208 2.69 6.10 8.52
CA HIS A 208 3.15 5.60 7.23
C HIS A 208 3.77 4.21 7.39
N ARG A 209 3.37 3.28 6.53
CA ARG A 209 4.00 1.96 6.38
C ARG A 209 5.11 1.98 5.34
N GLY A 210 5.06 2.92 4.39
CA GLY A 210 6.02 3.08 3.31
C GLY A 210 5.35 3.45 1.99
N ASN A 211 6.15 3.48 0.93
CA ASN A 211 5.68 3.62 -0.45
C ASN A 211 5.71 2.27 -1.18
N VAL A 212 4.60 1.86 -1.78
CA VAL A 212 4.47 0.55 -2.46
C VAL A 212 5.36 0.41 -3.69
N PHE A 213 5.85 1.52 -4.26
CA PHE A 213 6.82 1.49 -5.37
C PHE A 213 8.26 1.27 -4.91
N LEU A 214 8.52 1.28 -3.60
CA LEU A 214 9.84 1.07 -3.02
C LEU A 214 9.93 -0.30 -2.35
N PRO A 215 11.08 -1.00 -2.45
CA PRO A 215 11.31 -2.20 -1.66
C PRO A 215 11.34 -1.88 -0.15
N ALA A 216 11.07 -2.89 0.68
CA ALA A 216 10.85 -2.73 2.13
C ALA A 216 11.94 -1.92 2.86
N TRP A 217 13.22 -2.18 2.58
CA TRP A 217 14.33 -1.45 3.21
C TRP A 217 14.31 0.03 2.81
N LEU A 218 14.00 0.33 1.54
CA LEU A 218 14.00 1.69 1.01
C LEU A 218 12.81 2.51 1.52
N GLN A 219 11.69 1.86 1.79
CA GLN A 219 10.58 2.46 2.53
C GLN A 219 11.04 2.90 3.93
N VAL A 220 11.81 2.07 4.66
CA VAL A 220 12.34 2.45 5.98
C VAL A 220 13.33 3.61 5.86
N VAL A 221 14.22 3.57 4.86
CA VAL A 221 15.13 4.68 4.55
C VAL A 221 14.36 5.98 4.35
N GLU A 222 13.36 5.98 3.46
CA GLU A 222 12.55 7.16 3.17
C GLU A 222 11.88 7.72 4.44
N LEU A 223 11.27 6.86 5.26
CA LEU A 223 10.56 7.27 6.47
C LEU A 223 11.49 7.82 7.55
N GLU A 224 12.63 7.17 7.79
CA GLU A 224 13.60 7.60 8.81
C GLU A 224 14.30 8.90 8.42
N ILE A 225 14.58 9.11 7.14
CA ILE A 225 15.13 10.37 6.65
C ILE A 225 14.09 11.48 6.81
N ARG A 226 12.86 11.28 6.36
CA ARG A 226 11.79 12.27 6.52
C ARG A 226 11.58 12.65 7.99
N LYS A 227 11.66 11.67 8.90
CA LYS A 227 11.60 11.91 10.35
C LYS A 227 12.78 12.74 10.82
N TYR A 228 14.01 12.35 10.46
CA TYR A 228 15.23 13.07 10.83
C TYR A 228 15.21 14.54 10.38
N LEU A 229 14.75 14.80 9.15
CA LEU A 229 14.63 16.14 8.58
C LEU A 229 13.58 16.96 9.33
N LYS A 230 12.40 16.39 9.58
CA LYS A 230 11.32 17.03 10.35
C LYS A 230 11.79 17.43 11.75
N ASP A 231 12.43 16.51 12.48
CA ASP A 231 12.92 16.73 13.85
C ASP A 231 13.96 17.87 13.93
N ARG A 232 14.64 18.16 12.82
CA ARG A 232 15.67 19.22 12.70
C ARG A 232 15.21 20.45 11.92
N GLN A 233 13.94 20.51 11.52
CA GLN A 233 13.39 21.59 10.69
C GLN A 233 14.19 21.80 9.40
N LEU A 234 14.71 20.70 8.84
CA LEU A 234 15.39 20.69 7.56
C LEU A 234 14.38 20.38 6.45
N ASN A 235 14.48 21.13 5.35
CA ASN A 235 13.69 20.88 4.15
C ASN A 235 14.64 20.58 2.99
N GLY A 236 14.21 19.68 2.11
CA GLY A 236 14.93 19.42 0.89
C GLY A 236 14.53 18.14 0.19
N GLU A 237 14.84 18.06 -1.11
CA GLU A 237 14.64 16.84 -1.87
C GLU A 237 15.73 15.81 -1.53
N ILE A 238 15.30 14.64 -1.08
CA ILE A 238 16.20 13.53 -0.73
C ILE A 238 16.68 12.89 -2.02
N GLN A 239 18.00 12.90 -2.22
CA GLN A 239 18.65 12.07 -3.23
C GLN A 239 19.41 10.95 -2.53
N ILE A 240 19.00 9.71 -2.81
CA ILE A 240 19.73 8.53 -2.37
C ILE A 240 20.91 8.35 -3.35
N THR A 241 22.12 8.32 -2.82
CA THR A 241 23.36 8.40 -3.61
C THR A 241 24.08 7.06 -3.72
N GLN A 242 23.42 5.97 -3.35
CA GLN A 242 24.04 4.65 -3.25
C GLN A 242 23.64 3.70 -4.37
N GLU A 243 24.61 2.92 -4.85
CA GLU A 243 24.47 1.92 -5.93
C GLU A 243 24.39 0.48 -5.43
N VAL A 244 24.62 0.24 -4.12
CA VAL A 244 24.71 -1.11 -3.52
C VAL A 244 23.37 -1.53 -2.91
N PHE A 245 23.01 -2.80 -3.08
CA PHE A 245 21.80 -3.43 -2.53
C PHE A 245 22.01 -3.95 -1.10
N PRO A 246 20.96 -4.07 -0.27
CA PRO A 246 21.05 -4.62 1.08
C PRO A 246 21.61 -6.04 1.12
N THR A 247 22.40 -6.33 2.16
CA THR A 247 22.67 -7.72 2.55
C THR A 247 21.42 -8.31 3.19
N LYS A 248 21.43 -9.61 3.52
CA LYS A 248 20.29 -10.27 4.16
C LYS A 248 19.89 -9.61 5.48
N ASN A 249 20.86 -9.11 6.27
CA ASN A 249 20.62 -8.71 7.66
C ASN A 249 20.92 -7.24 7.96
N SER A 250 21.69 -6.56 7.11
CA SER A 250 22.07 -5.16 7.32
C SER A 250 22.16 -4.39 6.01
N PHE A 251 21.92 -3.09 6.13
CA PHE A 251 22.06 -2.16 5.01
C PHE A 251 22.53 -0.81 5.50
N GLU A 252 23.37 -0.18 4.70
CA GLU A 252 23.78 1.20 4.91
C GLU A 252 23.26 1.99 3.71
N ALA A 253 22.53 3.07 3.97
CA ALA A 253 21.97 3.96 2.96
C ALA A 253 22.66 5.32 3.04
N HIS A 254 23.20 5.80 1.92
CA HIS A 254 23.76 7.13 1.78
C HIS A 254 22.78 8.03 1.05
N PHE A 255 22.55 9.22 1.59
CA PHE A 255 21.69 10.21 0.95
C PHE A 255 22.20 11.63 1.18
N ARG A 256 21.73 12.54 0.33
CA ARG A 256 21.97 13.98 0.45
C ARG A 256 20.68 14.75 0.21
N LEU A 257 20.65 16.00 0.66
CA LEU A 257 19.64 16.95 0.23
C LEU A 257 20.14 17.65 -1.02
N LYS A 258 19.31 17.79 -2.06
CA LYS A 258 19.70 18.52 -3.28
C LYS A 258 20.15 19.96 -2.97
N GLU A 259 19.58 20.56 -1.93
CA GLU A 259 19.84 21.92 -1.45
C GLU A 259 21.10 22.01 -0.58
N LYS A 260 21.59 20.87 -0.06
CA LYS A 260 22.84 20.78 0.71
C LYS A 260 23.75 19.68 0.12
N PRO A 261 24.26 19.86 -1.11
CA PRO A 261 24.97 18.79 -1.82
C PRO A 261 26.32 18.41 -1.19
N LYS A 262 26.84 19.22 -0.25
CA LYS A 262 28.09 18.96 0.50
C LYS A 262 27.88 18.20 1.80
N VAL A 263 26.63 17.97 2.20
CA VAL A 263 26.29 17.19 3.40
C VAL A 263 25.68 15.90 2.93
N ASN A 264 26.34 14.80 3.29
CA ASN A 264 25.79 13.47 3.15
C ASN A 264 25.32 12.99 4.51
N TRP A 265 24.41 12.04 4.49
CA TRP A 265 23.99 11.32 5.67
C TRP A 265 24.09 9.83 5.39
N LYS A 266 24.42 9.10 6.45
CA LYS A 266 24.54 7.65 6.45
C LYS A 266 23.52 7.09 7.43
N LEU A 267 22.63 6.25 6.94
CA LEU A 267 21.60 5.56 7.71
C LEU A 267 21.91 4.07 7.72
N LYS A 268 22.11 3.49 8.90
CA LYS A 268 22.28 2.05 9.07
C LYS A 268 20.96 1.41 9.47
N LEU A 269 20.63 0.32 8.80
CA LEU A 269 19.47 -0.52 9.04
C LEU A 269 19.91 -1.95 9.34
N HIS A 270 19.12 -2.66 10.14
CA HIS A 270 19.24 -4.11 10.30
C HIS A 270 17.87 -4.78 10.29
N GLN A 271 17.83 -6.08 10.03
CA GLN A 271 16.62 -6.88 10.22
C GLN A 271 16.49 -7.30 11.68
N GLN A 272 15.36 -6.98 12.28
CA GLN A 272 14.98 -7.40 13.61
C GLN A 272 13.84 -8.42 13.52
N GLU A 273 13.95 -9.51 14.27
CA GLU A 273 12.86 -10.46 14.45
C GLU A 273 11.77 -9.87 15.36
N PHE A 274 10.52 -9.98 14.93
CA PHE A 274 9.37 -9.49 15.66
C PHE A 274 8.29 -10.58 15.76
N GLY A 275 7.98 -10.99 16.99
CA GLY A 275 6.86 -11.86 17.34
C GLY A 275 5.56 -11.07 17.54
N GLY A 276 4.41 -11.72 17.40
CA GLY A 276 3.11 -11.09 17.58
C GLY A 276 2.02 -11.70 16.71
N PRO A 277 0.77 -11.24 16.86
CA PRO A 277 -0.41 -11.94 16.32
C PRO A 277 -0.37 -12.10 14.80
N ASN A 278 -0.76 -13.28 14.33
CA ASN A 278 -0.90 -13.56 12.89
C ASN A 278 -2.20 -13.01 12.32
N SER A 279 -3.29 -13.09 13.08
CA SER A 279 -4.63 -12.64 12.70
C SER A 279 -5.53 -12.52 13.93
N CYS A 280 -6.75 -12.02 13.79
CA CYS A 280 -7.74 -12.07 14.89
C CYS A 280 -8.17 -13.49 15.25
N LYS A 281 -7.89 -14.49 14.40
CA LYS A 281 -8.15 -15.91 14.68
C LYS A 281 -6.95 -16.59 15.34
N GLU A 282 -5.77 -15.98 15.26
CA GLU A 282 -4.48 -16.52 15.75
C GLU A 282 -3.71 -15.44 16.50
N LEU A 283 -4.20 -15.07 17.69
CA LEU A 283 -3.62 -13.99 18.51
C LEU A 283 -2.36 -14.42 19.26
N SER A 284 -2.24 -15.69 19.62
CA SER A 284 -1.12 -16.27 20.36
C SER A 284 0.01 -16.81 19.49
N ALA A 285 -0.13 -16.73 18.16
CA ALA A 285 0.82 -17.34 17.25
C ALA A 285 2.01 -16.41 17.00
N ASP A 286 3.17 -16.71 17.60
CA ASP A 286 4.45 -16.07 17.29
C ASP A 286 5.05 -16.69 16.03
N LYS A 287 4.55 -16.30 14.85
CA LYS A 287 5.35 -16.46 13.63
C LYS A 287 6.31 -15.29 13.54
N PRO A 288 7.63 -15.52 13.62
CA PRO A 288 8.60 -14.45 13.57
C PRO A 288 8.54 -13.74 12.21
N ARG A 289 8.51 -12.42 12.24
CA ARG A 289 8.59 -11.54 11.08
C ARG A 289 9.91 -10.79 11.14
N PHE A 290 10.65 -10.76 10.04
CA PHE A 290 11.86 -9.96 9.93
C PHE A 290 11.50 -8.58 9.38
N LEU A 291 11.67 -7.56 10.21
CA LEU A 291 11.37 -6.17 9.89
C LEU A 291 12.67 -5.37 9.78
N TRP A 292 12.77 -4.51 8.78
CA TRP A 292 13.86 -3.54 8.71
C TRP A 292 13.64 -2.45 9.74
N VAL A 293 14.64 -2.21 10.57
CA VAL A 293 14.62 -1.15 11.60
C VAL A 293 15.89 -0.32 11.52
N LYS A 294 15.79 0.95 11.92
CA LYS A 294 16.95 1.83 12.04
C LYS A 294 17.84 1.37 13.19
N ASP A 295 19.13 1.28 12.89
CA ASP A 295 20.20 1.24 13.89
C ASP A 295 20.60 2.68 14.25
N ASN A 296 21.22 3.40 13.32
CA ASN A 296 21.63 4.80 13.55
C ASN A 296 21.58 5.66 12.29
N ILE A 297 21.63 6.98 12.47
CA ILE A 297 21.77 7.96 11.38
C ILE A 297 22.84 8.99 11.75
N GLU A 298 23.81 9.17 10.85
CA GLU A 298 25.00 10.01 11.05
C GLU A 298 25.11 11.05 9.93
N GLU A 299 25.43 12.30 10.29
CA GLU A 299 25.80 13.35 9.32
C GLU A 299 27.27 13.18 8.93
N ILE A 300 27.55 13.16 7.63
CA ILE A 300 28.89 13.08 7.05
C ILE A 300 29.12 14.36 6.26
N ARG A 301 30.02 15.21 6.76
CA ARG A 301 30.46 16.40 6.02
C ARG A 301 31.57 15.98 5.06
N ILE A 302 31.40 16.34 3.79
CA ILE A 302 32.50 16.25 2.85
C ILE A 302 33.34 17.51 3.05
N ASP A 303 34.50 17.36 3.70
CA ASP A 303 35.50 18.42 3.74
C ASP A 303 36.07 18.63 2.32
N ASN A 304 36.23 19.90 1.90
CA ASN A 304 36.75 20.24 0.58
C ASN A 304 38.22 19.84 0.43
#